data_AF-A0A1F8DXV2-F1
#
_entry.id   AF-A0A1F8DXV2-F1
#
_cell.length_a   1.000
_cell.length_b   1.000
_cell.length_c   1.000
_cell.angle_alpha   90.00
_cell.angle_beta   90.00
_cell.angle_gamma   90.00
#
_symmetry.space_group_name_H-M   'P 1'
#
loop_
_entity.id
_entity.type
_entity.pdbx_description
1 polymer ?
#
loop_
_entity_poly.entity_id
_entity_poly.type
_entity_poly.pdbx_seq_one_letter_code
_entity_poly.pdbx_strand_id
1 'polypeptide(L)' 'MRKYLSLNNIGLFLNIAGTLLITYALGDFPDGGTFERLDGGTQYGIVYFKNPFQFKLGIILLIIGFFFQLTPKSK' A
#
# COMPACT_ATOMS: atom_id res chain seq x y z
N MET A 1 -25.06 -16.98 8.12
CA MET A 1 -23.87 -16.13 8.34
C MET A 1 -22.93 -16.34 7.15
N ARG A 2 -22.92 -15.42 6.18
CA ARG A 2 -22.17 -15.58 4.92
C ARG A 2 -20.66 -15.52 5.21
N LYS A 3 -19.93 -16.60 4.92
CA LYS A 3 -18.46 -16.68 5.03
C LYS A 3 -17.83 -15.86 3.88
N TYR A 4 -17.73 -14.55 4.05
CA TYR A 4 -17.17 -13.66 3.01
C TYR A 4 -15.64 -13.79 2.86
N LEU A 5 -14.94 -14.30 3.88
CA LEU A 5 -13.58 -14.82 3.76
C LEU A 5 -13.65 -16.29 3.33
N SER A 6 -13.82 -16.53 2.04
CA SER A 6 -13.38 -17.80 1.46
C SER A 6 -11.87 -17.71 1.22
N LEU A 7 -11.15 -18.84 1.26
CA LEU A 7 -9.75 -18.94 0.81
C LEU A 7 -9.57 -18.28 -0.56
N ASN A 8 -10.65 -18.20 -1.35
CA ASN A 8 -10.63 -17.60 -2.66
C ASN A 8 -10.37 -16.09 -2.67
N ASN A 9 -10.69 -15.40 -1.57
CA ASN A 9 -10.60 -13.95 -1.46
C ASN A 9 -9.47 -13.48 -0.53
N ILE A 10 -8.69 -14.40 0.05
CA ILE A 10 -7.58 -14.04 0.96
C ILE A 10 -6.51 -13.23 0.24
N GLY A 11 -6.14 -13.62 -0.99
CA GLY A 11 -5.18 -12.85 -1.79
C GLY A 11 -5.65 -11.42 -2.05
N LEU A 12 -6.92 -11.26 -2.44
CA LEU A 12 -7.55 -9.95 -2.64
C LEU A 12 -7.56 -9.12 -1.35
N PHE A 13 -7.93 -9.73 -0.22
CA PHE A 13 -7.95 -9.07 1.08
C PHE A 13 -6.56 -8.57 1.49
N LEU A 14 -5.54 -9.43 1.37
CA LEU A 14 -4.15 -9.07 1.68
C LEU A 14 -3.63 -7.96 0.78
N ASN A 15 -4.01 -7.97 -0.50
CA ASN A 15 -3.65 -6.91 -1.44
C ASN A 15 -4.28 -5.57 -1.04
N ILE A 16 -5.59 -5.54 -0.74
CA ILE A 16 -6.28 -4.33 -0.28
C ILE A 16 -5.66 -3.82 1.03
N ALA A 17 -5.43 -4.71 2.00
CA ALA A 17 -4.83 -4.35 3.27
C ALA A 17 -3.41 -3.80 3.11
N GLY A 18 -2.58 -4.43 2.27
CA GLY A 18 -1.22 -3.99 1.98
C GLY A 18 -1.17 -2.62 1.32
N THR A 19 -2.04 -2.37 0.33
CA THR A 19 -2.16 -1.05 -0.32
C THR A 19 -2.55 0.03 0.68
N LEU A 20 -3.58 -0.21 1.51
CA LEU A 20 -3.99 0.75 2.54
C LEU A 20 -2.86 1.04 3.54
N LEU A 21 -2.12 0.01 3.95
CA LEU A 21 -0.99 0.16 4.86
C LEU A 21 0.13 1.01 4.25
N ILE A 22 0.44 0.80 2.96
CA ILE A 22 1.42 1.60 2.22
C ILE A 22 0.96 3.05 2.11
N THR A 23 -0.29 3.28 1.71
CA THR A 23 -0.85 4.64 1.60
C THR A 23 -0.84 5.36 2.95
N TYR A 24 -1.16 4.67 4.05
CA TYR A 24 -1.10 5.26 5.39
C TYR A 24 0.34 5.49 5.88
N ALA A 25 1.28 4.63 5.47
CA ALA A 25 2.69 4.73 5.86
C ALA A 25 3.43 5.85 5.10
N LEU A 26 3.00 6.15 3.88
CA LEU A 26 3.34 7.37 3.18
C LEU A 26 2.62 8.51 3.93
N GLY A 27 3.39 9.31 4.66
CA GLY A 27 2.85 10.30 5.57
C GLY A 27 2.04 11.38 4.87
N ASP A 28 1.38 12.19 5.70
CA ASP A 28 0.70 13.40 5.25
C ASP A 28 1.67 14.21 4.39
N PHE A 29 1.17 14.66 3.23
CA PHE A 29 1.83 15.74 2.51
C PHE A 29 2.03 16.87 3.52
N PRO A 30 3.23 17.45 3.64
CA PRO A 30 3.47 18.51 4.61
C PRO A 30 2.34 19.52 4.51
N ASP A 31 1.67 19.82 5.63
CA ASP A 31 0.54 20.76 5.66
C ASP A 31 1.00 22.07 5.04
N GLY A 32 0.55 22.34 3.81
CA GLY A 32 1.02 23.46 3.00
C GLY A 32 2.11 23.14 2.00
N GLY A 33 2.23 21.89 1.51
CA GLY A 33 3.18 21.44 0.50
C GLY A 33 3.41 22.49 -0.59
N THR A 34 4.41 23.32 -0.38
CA THR A 34 4.73 24.41 -1.27
C THR A 34 5.32 23.77 -2.50
N PHE A 35 4.55 23.81 -3.58
CA PHE A 35 5.08 23.59 -4.91
C PHE A 35 6.04 24.74 -5.20
N GLU A 36 7.31 24.59 -4.79
CA GLU A 36 8.33 25.54 -5.17
C GLU A 36 8.67 25.29 -6.64
N ARG A 37 8.20 26.22 -7.49
CA ARG A 37 8.63 26.30 -8.87
C ARG A 37 10.02 26.95 -8.87
N LEU A 38 11.05 26.12 -8.83
CA LEU A 38 12.43 26.57 -9.07
C LEU A 38 12.61 26.78 -10.57
N ASP A 39 13.49 27.70 -10.97
CA ASP A 39 13.74 28.12 -12.37
C ASP A 39 14.21 26.99 -13.33
N GLY A 40 14.21 25.73 -12.89
CA GLY A 40 14.53 24.53 -13.68
C GLY A 40 13.51 23.39 -13.60
N GLY A 41 12.38 23.55 -12.88
CA GLY A 41 11.34 22.51 -12.78
C GLY A 41 10.58 22.51 -11.46
N THR A 42 9.45 21.81 -11.41
CA THR A 42 8.63 21.66 -10.21
C THR A 42 9.25 20.63 -9.27
N GLN A 43 9.69 21.03 -8.07
CA GLN A 43 10.02 20.07 -7.01
C GLN A 43 8.74 19.61 -6.32
N TYR A 44 8.47 18.31 -6.38
CA TYR A 44 7.40 17.68 -5.63
C TYR A 44 7.85 17.56 -4.17
N GLY A 45 6.99 17.99 -3.24
CA GLY A 45 7.23 17.84 -1.80
C GLY A 45 7.63 16.39 -1.49
N ILE A 46 8.76 16.23 -0.81
CA ILE A 46 9.29 14.91 -0.45
C ILE A 46 8.21 14.21 0.37
N VAL A 47 7.69 13.09 -0.13
CA VAL A 47 6.76 12.25 0.64
C VAL A 47 7.61 11.58 1.72
N TYR A 48 7.45 12.02 2.96
CA TYR A 48 8.15 11.42 4.09
C TYR A 48 7.42 10.16 4.54
N PHE A 49 8.16 9.09 4.82
CA PHE A 49 7.60 7.89 5.43
C PHE A 49 7.24 8.20 6.89
N LYS A 50 5.95 8.34 7.18
CA LYS A 50 5.45 8.52 8.55
C LYS A 50 5.74 7.29 9.40
N ASN A 51 5.68 6.10 8.79
CA ASN A 51 6.01 4.87 9.47
C ASN A 51 6.69 3.86 8.51
N PRO A 52 8.05 3.79 8.48
CA PRO A 52 8.77 2.90 7.59
C PRO A 52 8.54 1.41 7.91
N PHE A 53 8.17 1.06 9.14
CA PHE A 53 7.80 -0.31 9.48
C PHE A 53 6.47 -0.71 8.84
N GLN A 54 5.45 0.15 8.90
CA GLN A 54 4.17 -0.09 8.24
C GLN A 54 4.30 -0.14 6.73
N PHE A 55 5.17 0.70 6.13
CA PHE A 55 5.44 0.61 4.69
C PHE A 55 5.99 -0.78 4.31
N LYS A 56 7.01 -1.25 5.03
CA LYS A 56 7.60 -2.58 4.81
C LYS A 56 6.57 -3.69 5.01
N LEU A 57 5.75 -3.60 6.06
CA LEU A 57 4.69 -4.57 6.32
C LEU A 57 3.65 -4.60 5.21
N GLY A 58 3.27 -3.44 4.65
CA GLY A 58 2.34 -3.34 3.54
C GLY A 58 2.87 -3.99 2.27
N ILE A 59 4.17 -3.80 1.97
CA ILE A 59 4.84 -4.47 0.85
C ILE A 59 4.84 -5.99 1.04
N ILE A 60 5.14 -6.48 2.25
CA ILE A 60 5.10 -7.92 2.55
C ILE A 60 3.68 -8.48 2.35
N LEU A 61 2.65 -7.76 2.80
CA LEU A 61 1.25 -8.16 2.61
C LEU A 61 0.86 -8.24 1.13
N LEU A 62 1.30 -7.28 0.30
CA LEU A 62 1.10 -7.34 -1.15
C LEU A 62 1.75 -8.58 -1.76
N ILE A 63 3.02 -8.85 -1.42
CA ILE A 63 3.75 -10.01 -1.96
C ILE A 63 3.01 -11.30 -1.60
N ILE A 64 2.65 -11.48 -0.33
CA ILE A 64 1.91 -12.67 0.13
C ILE A 64 0.54 -12.72 -0.57
N GLY A 65 -0.18 -11.59 -0.66
CA GLY A 65 -1.47 -11.50 -1.33
C GLY A 65 -1.43 -11.94 -2.78
N PHE A 66 -0.44 -11.47 -3.54
CA PHE A 66 -0.19 -11.92 -4.91
C PHE A 66 0.11 -13.41 -5.00
N PHE A 67 0.95 -13.96 -4.12
CA PHE A 67 1.22 -15.41 -4.11
C PHE A 67 -0.06 -16.23 -3.86
N PHE A 68 -0.89 -15.84 -2.88
CA PHE A 68 -2.17 -16.49 -2.63
C PHE A 68 -3.17 -16.36 -3.79
N GLN A 69 -3.08 -15.29 -4.57
CA GLN A 69 -3.95 -15.06 -5.72
C GLN A 69 -3.49 -15.83 -6.96
N LEU A 70 -2.17 -16.00 -7.14
CA LEU A 70 -1.57 -16.75 -8.23
C LEU A 70 -1.53 -18.27 -7.96
N THR A 71 -1.57 -18.68 -6.70
CA THR A 71 -1.59 -20.11 -6.35
C THR A 71 -2.89 -20.73 -6.86
N PRO A 72 -2.82 -21.71 -7.78
CA PRO A 72 -4.01 -22.36 -8.30
C PRO A 72 -4.75 -23.03 -7.15
N LYS A 73 -6.03 -22.70 -7.01
CA LYS A 73 -6.91 -23.36 -6.06
C LYS A 73 -7.18 -24.76 -6.60
N SER A 74 -6.58 -25.76 -5.95
CA SER A 74 -6.92 -27.15 -6.19
C SER A 74 -8.44 -27.28 -6.09
N LYS A 75 -9.06 -27.75 -7.19
CA LYS A 75 -10.51 -27.95 -7.30
C LYS A 75 -10.96 -29.11 -6.45
#